data_AF-A0A1H8M2H4-F1
#
_entry.id   AF-A0A1H8M2H4-F1
#
_cell.length_a   1.000
_cell.length_b   1.000
_cell.length_c   1.000
_cell.angle_alpha   90.00
_cell.angle_beta   90.00
_cell.angle_gamma   90.00
#
_symmetry.space_group_name_H-M   'P 1'
#
loop_
_entity.id
_entity.type
_entity.pdbx_description
1 polymer ?
#
loop_
_entity_poly.entity_id
_entity_poly.type
_entity_poly.pdbx_seq_one_letter_code
_entity_poly.pdbx_strand_id
1 'polypeptide(L)'
;MPVIESVPLKEPETTAAVTSIPLPTPATKINISHSDGPKVSAFSLASIRAKKALEESNKGIVKEVLHLPTEAFSETEMLLQWNKYAQRLGDKGYRIMESLLLINDPKLNGTAITIELPNEGSKLDFEKEIHGLLGHLKGHLQNHDLTIEVIVNESIENKRSFNDQDRYNRLLEINPNIELLRTTFGLDLDA
;
A
#
# COMPACT_ATOMS: atom_id res chain seq x y z
N MET A 1 19.12 -59.90 35.36
CA MET A 1 18.70 -60.39 34.02
C MET A 1 17.31 -59.84 33.74
N PRO A 2 16.87 -59.58 32.49
CA PRO A 2 17.56 -59.44 31.20
C PRO A 2 17.46 -58.00 30.63
N VAL A 3 18.50 -57.52 29.92
CA VAL A 3 18.64 -57.34 28.46
C VAL A 3 17.64 -56.35 27.83
N ILE A 4 18.14 -55.13 27.59
CA ILE A 4 17.60 -54.12 26.68
C ILE A 4 18.49 -54.15 25.44
N GLU A 5 17.89 -54.36 24.28
CA GLU A 5 18.55 -54.36 22.98
C GLU A 5 18.71 -52.91 22.48
N SER A 6 19.96 -52.49 22.28
CA SER A 6 20.32 -51.22 21.65
C SER A 6 21.21 -51.50 20.45
N VAL A 7 20.69 -51.23 19.25
CA VAL A 7 21.41 -51.35 17.97
C VAL A 7 22.24 -50.07 17.73
N PRO A 8 23.49 -50.15 17.22
CA PRO A 8 24.52 -49.13 17.45
C PRO A 8 24.68 -48.10 16.31
N LEU A 9 25.21 -46.93 16.69
CA LEU A 9 25.83 -45.91 15.86
C LEU A 9 27.29 -46.31 15.51
N LYS A 10 27.73 -46.02 14.28
CA LYS A 10 29.15 -45.94 13.92
C LYS A 10 29.40 -44.94 12.78
N GLU A 11 30.06 -43.85 13.13
CA GLU A 11 30.95 -42.99 12.29
C GLU A 11 32.19 -43.79 11.82
N PRO A 12 33.07 -43.38 10.86
CA PRO A 12 33.66 -42.02 10.82
C PRO A 12 34.18 -41.49 9.46
N GLU A 13 34.77 -40.27 9.52
CA GLU A 13 35.89 -39.69 8.74
C GLU A 13 35.67 -38.79 7.50
N THR A 14 35.98 -37.52 7.76
CA THR A 14 36.58 -36.44 6.96
C THR A 14 37.61 -36.84 5.90
N THR A 15 37.57 -36.22 4.71
CA THR A 15 38.70 -35.49 4.06
C THR A 15 38.26 -34.79 2.77
N ALA A 16 38.74 -33.55 2.63
CA ALA A 16 38.55 -32.65 1.50
C ALA A 16 39.24 -33.12 0.19
N ALA A 17 38.66 -32.81 -0.97
CA ALA A 17 39.30 -32.09 -2.08
C ALA A 17 38.48 -32.11 -3.38
N VAL A 18 38.44 -30.94 -4.00
CA VAL A 18 37.87 -30.52 -5.27
C VAL A 18 38.41 -31.31 -6.47
N THR A 19 37.55 -31.65 -7.46
CA THR A 19 37.72 -31.35 -8.91
C THR A 19 36.91 -32.29 -9.82
N SER A 20 36.23 -31.67 -10.79
CA SER A 20 35.78 -32.14 -12.13
C SER A 20 34.26 -32.09 -12.34
N ILE A 21 33.82 -30.97 -12.91
CA ILE A 21 32.50 -30.78 -13.49
C ILE A 21 32.59 -31.31 -14.93
N PRO A 22 31.72 -32.25 -15.38
CA PRO A 22 31.68 -32.67 -16.77
C PRO A 22 30.89 -31.67 -17.63
N LEU A 23 31.50 -31.27 -18.74
CA LEU A 23 30.93 -30.49 -19.83
C LEU A 23 29.88 -31.31 -20.61
N PRO A 24 28.75 -30.70 -21.01
CA PRO A 24 28.11 -31.09 -22.26
C PRO A 24 27.91 -29.90 -23.23
N THR A 25 27.93 -30.31 -24.49
CA THR A 25 28.12 -29.63 -25.77
C THR A 25 26.85 -28.90 -26.29
N PRO A 26 26.81 -28.31 -27.51
CA PRO A 26 26.36 -26.93 -27.72
C PRO A 26 25.07 -26.77 -28.56
N ALA A 27 24.57 -25.53 -28.53
CA ALA A 27 23.79 -24.85 -29.56
C ALA A 27 22.40 -25.42 -29.95
N THR A 28 21.39 -25.02 -29.18
CA THR A 28 20.00 -24.94 -29.68
C THR A 28 19.92 -23.85 -30.75
N LYS A 29 19.81 -24.24 -32.01
CA LYS A 29 19.42 -23.33 -33.10
C LYS A 29 17.96 -22.94 -32.88
N ILE A 30 17.74 -21.73 -32.40
CA ILE A 30 16.41 -21.12 -32.32
C ILE A 30 16.00 -20.79 -33.75
N ASN A 31 15.12 -21.62 -34.33
CA ASN A 31 14.51 -21.34 -35.63
C ASN A 31 13.44 -20.26 -35.43
N ILE A 32 13.83 -19.01 -35.65
CA ILE A 32 12.92 -17.87 -35.61
C ILE A 32 12.15 -17.89 -36.92
N SER A 33 10.86 -18.23 -36.82
CA SER A 33 9.89 -18.11 -37.90
C SER A 33 10.03 -16.74 -38.55
N HIS A 34 10.20 -16.72 -39.87
CA HIS A 34 10.32 -15.50 -40.66
C HIS A 34 8.96 -14.78 -40.62
N SER A 35 8.80 -13.84 -39.69
CA SER A 35 7.75 -12.83 -39.78
C SER A 35 8.04 -11.97 -41.01
N ASP A 36 7.08 -11.89 -41.93
CA ASP A 36 7.13 -11.11 -43.17
C ASP A 36 6.97 -9.60 -42.93
N GLY A 37 7.80 -9.09 -42.01
CA GLY A 37 7.92 -7.68 -41.65
C GLY A 37 9.39 -7.28 -41.64
N PRO A 38 9.70 -5.98 -41.81
CA PRO A 38 11.08 -5.54 -41.97
C PRO A 38 11.93 -5.95 -40.76
N LYS A 39 12.98 -6.73 -41.01
CA LYS A 39 13.93 -7.21 -40.00
C LYS A 39 14.75 -6.05 -39.44
N VAL A 40 14.19 -5.32 -38.48
CA VAL A 40 14.91 -4.27 -37.75
C VAL A 40 15.71 -4.90 -36.61
N SER A 41 17.04 -4.92 -36.75
CA SER A 41 17.91 -5.36 -35.65
C SER A 41 17.94 -4.31 -34.54
N ALA A 42 18.10 -4.74 -33.29
CA ALA A 42 18.09 -3.87 -32.10
C ALA A 42 19.16 -2.74 -32.13
N PHE A 43 20.20 -2.89 -32.95
CA PHE A 43 21.29 -1.92 -33.13
C PHE A 43 21.24 -1.17 -34.47
N SER A 44 20.24 -1.42 -35.33
CA SER A 44 20.14 -0.74 -36.62
C SER A 44 19.62 0.69 -36.50
N LEU A 45 20.06 1.57 -37.41
CA LEU A 45 19.51 2.92 -37.60
C LEU A 45 17.98 2.91 -37.79
N ALA A 46 17.43 1.83 -38.35
CA ALA A 46 15.99 1.66 -38.50
C ALA A 46 15.25 1.47 -37.16
N SER A 47 15.88 0.87 -36.13
CA SER A 47 15.33 0.82 -34.77
C SER A 47 15.34 2.20 -34.09
N ILE A 48 16.37 3.01 -34.33
CA ILE A 48 16.44 4.40 -33.84
C ILE A 48 15.32 5.24 -34.48
N ARG A 49 15.08 5.08 -35.80
CA ARG A 49 13.98 5.76 -36.51
C ARG A 49 12.61 5.32 -36.03
N ALA A 50 12.39 4.02 -35.82
CA ALA A 50 11.14 3.49 -35.29
C ALA A 50 10.87 4.00 -33.87
N LYS A 51 11.90 4.00 -33.00
CA LYS A 51 11.79 4.54 -31.64
C LYS A 51 11.49 6.05 -31.65
N LYS A 52 12.20 6.80 -32.49
CA LYS A 52 11.99 8.25 -32.64
C LYS A 52 10.60 8.59 -33.19
N ALA A 53 10.09 7.83 -34.15
CA ALA A 53 8.74 8.00 -34.69
C ALA A 53 7.65 7.73 -33.63
N LEU A 54 7.84 6.70 -32.79
CA LEU A 54 6.92 6.41 -31.68
C LEU A 54 6.97 7.50 -30.59
N GLU A 55 8.15 8.00 -30.24
CA GLU A 55 8.32 9.12 -29.30
C GLU A 55 7.69 10.42 -29.85
N GLU A 56 7.82 10.69 -31.14
CA GLU A 56 7.18 11.84 -31.82
C GLU A 56 5.65 11.70 -31.85
N SER A 57 5.11 10.50 -32.08
CA SER A 57 3.66 10.25 -31.98
C SER A 57 3.13 10.40 -30.54
N ASN A 58 3.92 10.03 -29.53
CA ASN A 58 3.54 10.23 -28.12
C ASN A 58 3.59 11.71 -27.71
N LYS A 59 4.53 12.49 -28.27
CA LYS A 59 4.63 13.94 -28.03
C LYS A 59 3.47 14.75 -28.63
N GLY A 60 2.75 14.19 -29.60
CA GLY A 60 1.60 14.83 -30.25
C GLY A 60 0.26 14.59 -29.56
N ILE A 61 0.18 13.73 -28.54
CA ILE A 61 -1.02 13.58 -27.72
C ILE A 61 -1.05 14.74 -26.73
N VAL A 62 -1.32 15.93 -27.24
CA VAL A 62 -1.96 16.98 -26.47
C VAL A 62 -3.30 16.38 -26.09
N LYS A 63 -3.39 15.84 -24.86
CA LYS A 63 -4.68 15.51 -24.26
C LYS A 63 -5.49 16.79 -24.34
N GLU A 64 -6.41 16.81 -25.29
CA GLU A 64 -7.47 17.81 -25.36
C GLU A 64 -8.02 17.89 -23.94
N VAL A 65 -7.89 19.07 -23.32
CA VAL A 65 -8.46 19.33 -22.00
C VAL A 65 -9.96 19.36 -22.25
N LEU A 66 -10.54 18.17 -22.30
CA LEU A 66 -11.97 17.97 -22.40
C LEU A 66 -12.52 18.73 -21.19
N HIS A 67 -13.20 19.83 -21.47
CA HIS A 67 -13.86 20.65 -20.47
C HIS A 67 -15.05 19.84 -19.97
N LEU A 68 -14.75 18.87 -19.09
CA LEU A 68 -15.77 18.00 -18.53
C LEU A 68 -16.68 18.83 -17.64
N PRO A 69 -17.99 18.52 -17.62
CA PRO A 69 -18.92 19.19 -16.72
C PRO A 69 -18.37 19.13 -15.30
N THR A 70 -18.28 20.29 -14.65
CA THR A 70 -17.89 20.41 -13.25
C THR A 70 -19.14 20.86 -12.51
N GLU A 71 -19.91 19.92 -12.00
CA GLU A 71 -21.04 20.23 -11.15
C GLU A 71 -20.55 20.50 -9.71
N ALA A 72 -21.18 21.47 -9.04
CA ALA A 72 -20.94 21.70 -7.63
C ALA A 72 -21.67 20.63 -6.83
N PHE A 73 -20.95 19.91 -5.97
CA PHE A 73 -21.52 18.87 -5.11
C PHE A 73 -21.50 19.30 -3.64
N SER A 74 -22.42 18.75 -2.86
CA SER A 74 -22.47 18.98 -1.41
C SER A 74 -21.53 18.04 -0.65
N GLU A 75 -20.96 18.51 0.46
CA GLU A 75 -20.18 17.67 1.38
C GLU A 75 -20.99 16.46 1.87
N THR A 76 -22.30 16.62 2.09
CA THR A 76 -23.18 15.52 2.51
C THR A 76 -23.28 14.43 1.46
N GLU A 77 -23.34 14.79 0.18
CA GLU A 77 -23.40 13.81 -0.91
C GLU A 77 -22.06 13.10 -1.08
N MET A 78 -20.96 13.83 -0.95
CA MET A 78 -19.61 13.25 -0.95
C MET A 78 -19.44 12.22 0.18
N LEU A 79 -19.81 12.58 1.41
CA LEU A 79 -19.76 11.67 2.56
C LEU A 79 -20.66 10.45 2.38
N LEU A 80 -21.85 10.62 1.79
CA LEU A 80 -22.74 9.51 1.49
C LEU A 80 -22.10 8.52 0.50
N GLN A 81 -21.51 9.03 -0.60
CA GLN A 81 -20.86 8.20 -1.60
C GLN A 81 -19.57 7.56 -1.09
N TRP A 82 -18.83 8.28 -0.24
CA TRP A 82 -17.65 7.77 0.45
C TRP A 82 -17.98 6.57 1.33
N ASN A 83 -18.99 6.71 2.20
CA ASN A 83 -19.43 5.63 3.08
C ASN A 83 -19.98 4.42 2.31
N LYS A 84 -20.77 4.67 1.24
CA LYS A 84 -21.23 3.58 0.35
C LYS A 84 -20.07 2.84 -0.30
N TYR A 85 -19.02 3.55 -0.70
CA TYR A 85 -17.84 2.94 -1.28
C TYR A 85 -17.07 2.10 -0.24
N ALA A 86 -16.92 2.59 0.98
CA ALA A 86 -16.30 1.86 2.09
C ALA A 86 -17.06 0.55 2.38
N GLN A 87 -18.39 0.60 2.49
CA GLN A 87 -19.21 -0.60 2.69
C GLN A 87 -19.05 -1.61 1.54
N ARG A 88 -19.07 -1.13 0.28
CA ARG A 88 -18.87 -1.97 -0.90
C ARG A 88 -17.48 -2.65 -0.91
N LEU A 89 -16.44 -1.99 -0.40
CA LEU A 89 -15.11 -2.58 -0.23
C LEU A 89 -15.12 -3.65 0.86
N GLY A 90 -15.77 -3.39 1.99
CA GLY A 90 -16.00 -4.35 3.07
C GLY A 90 -16.67 -5.63 2.59
N ASP A 91 -17.76 -5.50 1.83
CA ASP A 91 -18.50 -6.62 1.22
C ASP A 91 -17.66 -7.45 0.25
N LYS A 92 -16.70 -6.81 -0.43
CA LYS A 92 -15.76 -7.47 -1.34
C LYS A 92 -14.56 -8.12 -0.63
N GLY A 93 -14.42 -7.92 0.68
CA GLY A 93 -13.32 -8.45 1.49
C GLY A 93 -12.13 -7.50 1.64
N TYR A 94 -12.18 -6.27 1.10
CA TYR A 94 -11.14 -5.25 1.25
C TYR A 94 -11.28 -4.51 2.59
N ARG A 95 -11.17 -5.27 3.69
CA ARG A 95 -11.35 -4.77 5.06
C ARG A 95 -10.34 -3.70 5.49
N ILE A 96 -9.11 -3.78 4.97
CA ILE A 96 -8.07 -2.78 5.26
C ILE A 96 -8.51 -1.43 4.71
N MET A 97 -8.90 -1.37 3.43
CA MET A 97 -9.34 -0.13 2.79
C MET A 97 -10.64 0.41 3.40
N GLU A 98 -11.60 -0.46 3.71
CA GLU A 98 -12.81 -0.08 4.47
C GLU A 98 -12.44 0.58 5.80
N SER A 99 -11.55 -0.06 6.58
CA SER A 99 -11.10 0.49 7.86
C SER A 99 -10.36 1.82 7.72
N LEU A 100 -9.57 1.99 6.65
CA LEU A 100 -8.87 3.24 6.36
C LEU A 100 -9.83 4.36 5.94
N LEU A 101 -10.89 4.04 5.22
CA LEU A 101 -11.92 5.01 4.79
C LEU A 101 -12.81 5.47 5.95
N LEU A 102 -13.00 4.61 6.96
CA LEU A 102 -13.86 4.84 8.12
C LEU A 102 -13.11 5.36 9.35
N ILE A 103 -11.77 5.46 9.31
CA ILE A 103 -10.98 5.87 10.47
C ILE A 103 -11.24 7.33 10.86
N ASN A 104 -11.45 8.20 9.87
CA ASN A 104 -11.72 9.61 10.01
C ASN A 104 -12.65 10.06 8.88
N ASP A 105 -13.51 11.03 9.16
CA ASP A 105 -14.36 11.63 8.14
C ASP A 105 -13.54 12.55 7.22
N PRO A 106 -13.62 12.37 5.89
CA PRO A 106 -12.95 13.24 4.94
C PRO A 106 -13.59 14.63 4.92
N LYS A 107 -12.79 15.67 4.72
CA LYS A 107 -13.25 17.06 4.65
C LYS A 107 -13.23 17.56 3.22
N LEU A 108 -14.25 18.35 2.84
CA LEU A 108 -14.31 18.96 1.52
C LEU A 108 -13.67 20.36 1.52
N ASN A 109 -12.61 20.53 0.74
CA ASN A 109 -11.93 21.81 0.51
C ASN A 109 -12.12 22.25 -0.95
N GLY A 110 -13.30 22.81 -1.24
CA GLY A 110 -13.70 23.20 -2.59
C GLY A 110 -13.89 21.98 -3.49
N THR A 111 -12.86 21.65 -4.27
CA THR A 111 -12.85 20.47 -5.16
C THR A 111 -11.94 19.35 -4.66
N ALA A 112 -11.10 19.63 -3.66
CA ALA A 112 -10.18 18.67 -3.06
C ALA A 112 -10.83 18.02 -1.83
N ILE A 113 -10.74 16.70 -1.72
CA ILE A 113 -11.13 15.96 -0.53
C ILE A 113 -9.89 15.65 0.28
N THR A 114 -9.86 16.06 1.54
CA THR A 114 -8.74 15.83 2.43
C THR A 114 -9.08 14.73 3.44
N ILE A 115 -8.26 13.68 3.51
CA ILE A 115 -8.36 12.64 4.54
C ILE A 115 -7.10 12.61 5.41
N GLU A 116 -7.31 12.45 6.72
CA GLU A 116 -6.25 12.31 7.71
C GLU A 116 -6.02 10.83 8.03
N LEU A 117 -4.79 10.35 7.84
CA LEU A 117 -4.36 8.98 8.15
C LEU A 117 -3.33 8.98 9.29
N PRO A 118 -3.30 7.92 10.12
CA PRO A 118 -2.50 7.89 11.34
C PRO A 118 -0.99 7.78 11.08
N ASN A 119 -0.58 7.08 10.01
CA ASN A 119 0.83 6.85 9.68
C ASN A 119 1.07 6.73 8.17
N GLU A 120 2.35 6.77 7.77
CA GLU A 120 2.75 6.60 6.36
C GLU A 120 2.35 5.24 5.78
N GLY A 121 2.34 4.17 6.58
CA GLY A 121 1.91 2.84 6.11
C GLY A 121 0.46 2.87 5.60
N SER A 122 -0.43 3.49 6.38
CA SER A 122 -1.83 3.70 6.01
C SER A 122 -1.98 4.53 4.74
N LYS A 123 -1.14 5.57 4.57
CA LYS A 123 -1.08 6.37 3.35
C LYS A 123 -0.67 5.52 2.14
N LEU A 124 0.38 4.72 2.27
CA LEU A 124 0.85 3.87 1.19
C LEU A 124 -0.22 2.86 0.75
N ASP A 125 -0.94 2.25 1.70
CA ASP A 125 -2.02 1.32 1.39
C ASP A 125 -3.23 2.03 0.75
N PHE A 126 -3.58 3.23 1.23
CA PHE A 126 -4.64 4.04 0.63
C PHE A 126 -4.30 4.50 -0.80
N GLU A 127 -3.06 4.94 -1.04
CA GLU A 127 -2.59 5.41 -2.35
C GLU A 127 -2.64 4.32 -3.43
N LYS A 128 -2.48 3.04 -3.07
CA LYS A 128 -2.62 1.91 -4.02
C LYS A 128 -4.04 1.79 -4.57
N GLU A 129 -5.05 2.11 -3.75
CA GLU A 129 -6.47 1.92 -4.08
C GLU A 129 -7.21 3.23 -4.36
N ILE A 130 -6.52 4.38 -4.25
CA ILE A 130 -7.08 5.72 -4.44
C ILE A 130 -7.74 5.92 -5.80
N HIS A 131 -7.21 5.29 -6.85
CA HIS A 131 -7.75 5.41 -8.20
C HIS A 131 -9.17 4.83 -8.32
N GLY A 132 -9.45 3.75 -7.59
CA GLY A 132 -10.78 3.14 -7.54
C GLY A 132 -11.81 4.04 -6.87
N LEU A 133 -11.41 4.65 -5.74
CA LEU A 133 -12.22 5.60 -4.99
C LEU A 133 -12.49 6.87 -5.81
N LEU A 134 -11.45 7.42 -6.43
CA LEU A 134 -11.54 8.60 -7.28
C LEU A 134 -12.51 8.37 -8.45
N GLY A 135 -12.42 7.20 -9.11
CA GLY A 135 -13.34 6.85 -10.19
C GLY A 135 -14.79 6.74 -9.71
N HIS A 136 -15.02 6.17 -8.53
CA HIS A 136 -16.36 6.08 -7.93
C HIS A 136 -16.95 7.47 -7.63
N LEU A 137 -16.17 8.35 -7.00
CA LEU A 137 -16.60 9.69 -6.63
C LEU A 137 -16.84 10.57 -7.86
N LYS A 138 -15.92 10.57 -8.83
CA LYS A 138 -16.08 11.33 -10.08
C LYS A 138 -17.34 10.93 -10.86
N GLY A 139 -17.68 9.64 -10.87
CA GLY A 139 -18.89 9.14 -11.52
C GLY A 139 -20.19 9.53 -10.81
N HIS A 140 -20.21 9.55 -9.47
CA HIS A 140 -21.42 9.85 -8.71
C HIS A 140 -21.64 11.34 -8.45
N LEU A 141 -20.57 12.10 -8.25
CA LEU A 141 -20.61 13.54 -7.96
C LEU A 141 -20.58 14.39 -9.24
N GLN A 142 -20.42 13.78 -10.42
CA GLN A 142 -20.34 14.46 -11.72
C GLN A 142 -19.31 15.61 -11.75
N ASN A 143 -18.25 15.46 -10.97
CA ASN A 143 -17.18 16.43 -10.88
C ASN A 143 -15.86 15.75 -11.23
N HIS A 144 -15.29 16.13 -12.37
CA HIS A 144 -14.08 15.50 -12.91
C HIS A 144 -12.79 16.16 -12.44
N ASP A 145 -12.89 17.34 -11.82
CA ASP A 145 -11.77 18.09 -11.25
C ASP A 145 -11.48 17.67 -9.80
N LEU A 146 -12.25 16.72 -9.27
CA LEU A 146 -12.07 16.15 -7.93
C LEU A 146 -10.67 15.55 -7.74
N THR A 147 -10.03 15.99 -6.66
CA THR A 147 -8.73 15.48 -6.18
C THR A 147 -8.87 14.96 -4.75
N ILE A 148 -8.00 14.04 -4.36
CA ILE A 148 -7.95 13.50 -3.00
C ILE A 148 -6.55 13.75 -2.46
N GLU A 149 -6.48 14.44 -1.34
CA GLU A 149 -5.25 14.76 -0.62
C GLU A 149 -5.18 13.95 0.68
N VAL A 150 -4.03 13.34 0.92
CA VAL A 150 -3.80 12.49 2.09
C VAL A 150 -2.83 13.21 3.02
N ILE A 151 -3.29 13.50 4.24
CA ILE A 151 -2.49 14.09 5.31
C ILE A 151 -2.13 13.00 6.31
N VAL A 152 -0.84 12.88 6.65
CA VAL A 152 -0.38 11.95 7.68
C VAL A 152 -0.24 12.71 9.00
N ASN A 153 -0.84 12.18 10.06
CA ASN A 153 -0.74 12.77 11.39
C ASN A 153 -0.24 11.74 12.42
N GLU A 154 1.08 11.52 12.43
CA GLU A 154 1.78 10.59 13.34
C GLU A 154 1.68 11.02 14.82
N SER A 155 1.37 12.31 15.07
CA SER A 155 1.24 12.83 16.44
C SER A 155 0.04 12.23 17.19
N ILE A 156 -0.97 11.74 16.46
CA ILE A 156 -2.14 11.08 17.05
C ILE A 156 -1.77 9.66 17.53
N GLU A 157 -0.85 8.97 16.83
CA GLU A 157 -0.42 7.63 17.20
C GLU A 157 0.44 7.63 18.47
N ASN A 158 1.37 8.59 18.59
CA ASN A 158 2.21 8.74 19.79
C ASN A 158 1.43 9.09 21.07
N LYS A 159 0.20 9.57 20.98
CA LYS A 159 -0.64 9.84 22.15
C LYS A 159 -1.28 8.58 22.75
N ARG A 160 -1.24 7.42 22.08
CA ARG A 160 -1.72 6.18 22.69
C ARG A 160 -0.69 5.66 23.67
N SER A 161 -1.01 5.81 24.95
CA SER A 161 -0.17 5.38 26.06
C SER A 161 -0.04 3.87 26.11
N PHE A 162 1.13 3.35 25.69
CA PHE A 162 1.42 1.91 25.71
C PHE A 162 1.94 1.41 27.07
N ASN A 163 2.48 2.31 27.91
CA ASN A 163 2.99 1.97 29.25
C ASN A 163 1.95 2.33 30.34
N ASP A 164 1.90 1.55 31.42
CA ASP A 164 1.07 1.74 32.62
C ASP A 164 1.28 3.13 33.22
N GLN A 165 2.53 3.59 33.27
CA GLN A 165 2.88 4.94 33.69
C GLN A 165 2.31 6.02 32.77
N ASP A 166 2.33 5.79 31.46
CA ASP A 166 1.82 6.76 30.48
C ASP A 166 0.28 6.82 30.50
N ARG A 167 -0.36 5.67 30.72
CA ARG A 167 -1.82 5.58 30.95
C ARG A 167 -2.22 6.39 32.19
N TYR A 168 -1.47 6.28 33.28
CA TYR A 168 -1.69 7.08 34.48
C TYR A 168 -1.55 8.59 34.20
N ASN A 169 -0.48 9.00 33.52
CA ASN A 169 -0.25 10.41 33.19
C ASN A 169 -1.39 10.98 32.32
N ARG A 170 -1.85 10.23 31.32
CA ARG A 170 -2.98 10.63 30.47
C ARG A 170 -4.29 10.72 31.26
N LEU A 171 -4.56 9.78 32.17
CA LEU A 171 -5.73 9.84 33.05
C LEU A 171 -5.67 11.07 33.97
N LEU A 172 -4.48 11.42 34.47
CA LEU A 172 -4.25 12.60 35.30
C LEU A 172 -4.48 13.91 34.54
N GLU A 173 -4.05 14.00 33.27
CA GLU A 173 -4.33 15.16 32.39
C GLU A 173 -5.84 15.36 32.14
N ILE A 174 -6.59 14.25 32.01
CA ILE A 174 -8.04 14.28 31.79
C ILE A 174 -8.78 14.62 33.09
N ASN A 175 -8.32 14.09 34.23
CA ASN A 175 -8.94 14.32 35.53
C ASN A 175 -7.89 14.33 36.66
N PRO A 176 -7.66 15.49 37.32
CA PRO A 176 -6.68 15.58 38.40
C PRO A 176 -7.05 14.75 39.64
N ASN A 177 -8.31 14.33 39.80
CA ASN A 177 -8.74 13.48 40.92
C ASN A 177 -8.18 12.04 40.84
N ILE A 178 -7.53 11.67 39.74
CA ILE A 178 -6.84 10.38 39.59
C ILE A 178 -5.71 10.25 40.62
N GLU A 179 -5.06 11.35 41.02
CA GLU A 179 -4.06 11.33 42.09
C GLU A 179 -4.68 10.96 43.44
N LEU A 180 -5.82 11.56 43.78
CA LEU A 180 -6.55 11.23 45.01
C LEU A 180 -6.96 9.74 45.03
N LEU A 181 -7.42 9.21 43.90
CA LEU A 181 -7.78 7.80 43.78
C LEU A 181 -6.57 6.89 43.99
N ARG A 182 -5.43 7.24 43.39
CA ARG A 182 -4.16 6.52 43.56
C ARG A 182 -3.76 6.46 45.03
N THR A 183 -3.78 7.59 45.74
CA THR A 183 -3.40 7.67 47.16
C THR A 183 -4.40 6.97 48.07
N THR A 184 -5.71 7.13 47.82
CA THR A 184 -6.77 6.57 48.68
C THR A 184 -6.79 5.04 48.64
N PHE A 185 -6.53 4.46 47.48
CA PHE A 185 -6.58 3.01 47.27
C PHE A 185 -5.21 2.34 47.22
N GLY A 186 -4.11 3.10 47.39
CA GLY A 186 -2.75 2.56 47.39
C GLY A 186 -2.36 1.89 46.07
N LEU A 187 -2.79 2.47 44.94
CA LEU A 187 -2.53 1.93 43.61
C LEU A 187 -1.14 2.35 43.14
N ASP A 188 -0.11 1.59 43.48
CA ASP A 188 1.23 1.82 42.93
C ASP A 188 1.38 1.16 41.56
N LEU A 189 2.17 1.80 40.70
CA LEU A 189 2.49 1.27 39.37
C LEU A 189 3.83 0.53 39.53
N ASP A 190 3.77 -0.80 39.49
CA ASP A 190 4.99 -1.62 39.48
C ASP A 190 5.79 -1.30 38.21
N ALA A 191 7.04 -0.88 38.40
CA ALA A 191 7.97 -0.52 37.33
C ALA A 191 8.59 -1.76 36.65
#